data_AF-A0A6B1HCI2-F1
#
_entry.id   AF-A0A6B1HCI2-F1
#
_cell.length_a   1.000
_cell.length_b   1.000
_cell.length_c   1.000
_cell.angle_alpha   90.00
_cell.angle_beta   90.00
_cell.angle_gamma   90.00
#
_symmetry.space_group_name_H-M   'P 1'
#
loop_
_entity.id
_entity.type
_entity.pdbx_description
1 polymer ?
#
loop_
_entity_poly.entity_id
_entity_poly.type
_entity_poly.pdbx_seq_one_letter_code
_entity_poly.pdbx_strand_id
1 'polypeptide(L)'
;MSKDTAGVLNPVANIGALRLESFRKGSGYESADAPFSDAIGLSKIGARYIEVPPGKSSCPFHVHHVEEEMFFILDGKGSYRFGEATFEVVPGDVLG
;
A
#
# COMPACT_ATOMS: atom_id res chain seq x y z
N MET A 1 -0.48 11.13 -27.81
CA MET A 1 -0.18 11.38 -26.38
C MET A 1 -0.24 12.88 -26.18
N SER A 2 -1.38 13.42 -25.71
CA SER A 2 -1.51 14.86 -25.51
C SER A 2 -0.58 15.29 -24.38
N LYS A 3 0.41 16.10 -24.74
CA LYS A 3 0.90 17.15 -23.85
C LYS A 3 -0.24 18.17 -23.72
N ASP A 4 -0.33 18.87 -22.59
CA ASP A 4 -1.36 19.84 -22.16
C ASP A 4 -2.40 19.19 -21.22
N THR A 5 -2.33 19.37 -19.91
CA THR A 5 -2.33 20.67 -19.19
C THR A 5 -1.40 20.56 -17.98
N ALA A 6 -0.48 21.51 -17.78
CA ALA A 6 0.24 21.64 -16.51
C ALA A 6 -0.75 22.18 -15.46
N GLY A 7 -1.63 21.31 -14.97
CA GLY A 7 -2.36 21.58 -13.74
C GLY A 7 -1.34 21.80 -12.63
N VAL A 8 -1.59 22.79 -11.77
CA VAL A 8 -0.78 23.00 -10.57
C VAL A 8 -0.74 21.68 -9.80
N LEU A 9 0.46 21.14 -9.60
CA LEU A 9 0.66 19.94 -8.79
C LEU A 9 0.10 20.22 -7.39
N ASN A 10 -0.79 19.35 -6.91
CA ASN A 10 -1.23 19.37 -5.52
C ASN A 10 -0.41 18.33 -4.74
N PRO A 11 0.54 18.76 -3.87
CA PRO A 11 1.38 17.82 -3.12
C PRO A 11 0.65 17.17 -1.94
N VAL A 12 -0.67 17.33 -1.83
CA VAL A 12 -1.49 16.83 -0.73
C VAL A 12 -2.56 15.89 -1.24
N ALA A 13 -2.54 14.65 -0.76
CA ALA A 13 -3.60 13.68 -0.91
C ALA A 13 -4.18 13.31 0.47
N ASN A 14 -5.51 13.19 0.58
CA ASN A 14 -6.17 12.66 1.76
C ASN A 14 -6.50 11.18 1.51
N ILE A 15 -5.94 10.28 2.33
CA ILE A 15 -6.13 8.83 2.16
C ILE A 15 -7.59 8.40 2.24
N GLY A 16 -8.41 9.05 3.06
CA GLY A 16 -9.84 8.76 3.21
C GLY A 16 -10.70 9.25 2.05
N ALA A 17 -10.14 10.03 1.13
CA ALA A 17 -10.81 10.49 -0.09
C ALA A 17 -10.28 9.77 -1.35
N LEU A 18 -9.30 8.86 -1.21
CA LEU A 18 -8.78 8.11 -2.34
C LEU A 18 -9.83 7.14 -2.86
N ARG A 19 -9.96 7.07 -4.19
CA ARG A 19 -10.73 6.01 -4.83
C ARG A 19 -9.87 4.75 -4.86
N LEU A 20 -10.31 3.71 -4.14
CA LEU A 20 -9.61 2.43 -4.11
C LEU A 20 -10.00 1.58 -5.32
N GLU A 21 -9.01 0.91 -5.90
CA GLU A 21 -9.19 -0.12 -6.91
C GLU A 21 -9.15 -1.49 -6.24
N SER A 22 -10.12 -2.35 -6.56
CA SER A 22 -10.19 -3.69 -5.97
C SER A 22 -9.30 -4.67 -6.72
N PHE A 23 -8.51 -5.42 -5.98
CA PHE A 23 -7.73 -6.55 -6.45
C PHE A 23 -8.20 -7.84 -5.78
N ARG A 24 -8.28 -8.93 -6.55
CA ARG A 24 -8.51 -10.27 -6.02
C ARG A 24 -7.81 -11.31 -6.88
N LYS A 25 -7.14 -12.27 -6.25
CA LYS A 25 -6.54 -13.43 -6.93
C LYS A 25 -6.71 -14.69 -6.09
N GLY A 26 -7.47 -15.64 -6.62
CA GLY A 26 -7.80 -16.88 -5.92
C GLY A 26 -8.55 -16.63 -4.61
N SER A 27 -8.37 -17.52 -3.62
CA SER A 27 -9.02 -17.41 -2.32
C SER A 27 -8.19 -16.68 -1.26
N GLY A 28 -6.87 -16.56 -1.44
CA GLY A 28 -5.95 -16.02 -0.43
C GLY A 28 -5.63 -14.53 -0.58
N TYR A 29 -5.76 -13.96 -1.77
CA TYR A 29 -5.31 -12.60 -2.05
C TYR A 29 -6.46 -11.68 -2.42
N GLU A 30 -6.58 -10.58 -1.69
CA GLU A 30 -7.59 -9.56 -1.90
C GLU A 30 -7.19 -8.26 -1.19
N SER A 31 -7.38 -7.14 -1.87
CA SER A 31 -7.18 -5.80 -1.32
C SER A 31 -8.02 -4.77 -2.07
N ALA A 32 -8.19 -3.61 -1.47
CA ALA A 32 -8.57 -2.39 -2.17
C ALA A 32 -7.44 -1.37 -1.97
N ASP A 33 -6.87 -0.82 -3.03
CA ASP A 33 -5.70 0.03 -2.91
C ASP A 33 -5.70 1.24 -3.85
N ALA A 34 -4.89 2.24 -3.50
CA ALA A 34 -4.66 3.43 -4.32
C ALA A 34 -3.20 3.89 -4.20
N PRO A 35 -2.44 3.95 -5.30
CA PRO A 35 -1.15 4.63 -5.31
C PRO A 35 -1.37 6.13 -5.18
N PHE A 36 -0.63 6.78 -4.28
CA PHE A 36 -0.72 8.24 -4.11
C PHE A 36 0.59 8.96 -4.44
N SER A 37 1.72 8.26 -4.59
CA SER A 37 3.01 8.86 -4.95
C SER A 37 2.93 9.76 -6.18
N ASP A 38 2.39 9.24 -7.29
CA ASP A 38 2.29 10.00 -8.55
C ASP A 38 1.36 11.21 -8.39
N ALA A 39 0.27 11.05 -7.64
CA ALA A 39 -0.73 12.10 -7.41
C ALA A 39 -0.15 13.31 -6.67
N ILE A 40 0.84 13.09 -5.80
CA ILE A 40 1.53 14.15 -5.05
C ILE A 40 2.92 14.49 -5.63
N GLY A 41 3.29 13.91 -6.77
CA GLY A 41 4.52 14.23 -7.51
C GLY A 41 5.79 13.58 -6.98
N LEU A 42 5.70 12.47 -6.23
CA LEU A 42 6.86 11.67 -5.86
C LEU A 42 7.31 10.78 -7.01
N SER A 43 8.64 10.70 -7.23
CA SER A 43 9.24 9.90 -8.30
C SER A 43 10.33 8.93 -7.84
N LYS A 44 10.72 9.01 -6.56
CA LYS A 44 11.79 8.18 -5.98
C LYS A 44 11.29 7.15 -4.98
N ILE A 45 10.05 7.31 -4.50
CA ILE A 45 9.43 6.45 -3.51
C ILE A 45 8.03 6.10 -4.00
N GLY A 46 7.76 4.79 -4.11
CA GLY A 46 6.40 4.27 -4.27
C GLY A 46 5.69 4.23 -2.92
N ALA A 47 4.49 4.76 -2.87
CA ALA A 47 3.67 4.81 -1.68
C ALA A 47 2.19 4.69 -2.07
N ARG A 48 1.48 3.85 -1.32
CA ARG A 48 0.09 3.51 -1.58
C ARG A 48 -0.66 3.25 -0.29
N TYR A 49 -1.96 3.53 -0.31
CA TYR A 49 -2.87 3.12 0.74
C TYR A 49 -3.49 1.78 0.35
N ILE A 50 -3.57 0.84 1.28
CA ILE A 50 -4.06 -0.53 1.05
C ILE A 50 -4.98 -0.91 2.20
N GLU A 51 -6.17 -1.38 1.87
CA GLU A 51 -7.08 -2.08 2.77
C GLU A 51 -7.08 -3.57 2.44
N VAL A 52 -6.87 -4.42 3.45
CA VAL A 52 -6.84 -5.88 3.31
C VAL A 52 -7.97 -6.48 4.15
N PRO A 53 -8.93 -7.22 3.54
CA PRO A 53 -10.00 -7.86 4.29
C PRO A 53 -9.48 -8.93 5.27
N PRO A 54 -10.22 -9.24 6.35
CA PRO A 54 -9.83 -10.28 7.30
C PRO A 54 -9.53 -11.63 6.62
N GLY A 55 -8.39 -12.23 7.00
CA GLY A 55 -7.95 -13.52 6.47
C GLY A 55 -7.38 -13.49 5.04
N LYS A 56 -7.09 -12.29 4.51
CA LYS A 56 -6.49 -12.09 3.19
C LYS A 56 -5.08 -11.52 3.31
N SER A 57 -4.32 -11.59 2.21
CA SER A 57 -3.09 -10.83 2.01
C SER A 57 -3.21 -9.97 0.75
N SER A 58 -2.57 -8.80 0.73
CA SER A 58 -2.52 -7.96 -0.48
C SER A 58 -1.65 -8.57 -1.59
N CYS A 59 -0.66 -9.39 -1.21
CA CYS A 59 0.30 -10.00 -2.13
C CYS A 59 0.80 -11.37 -1.66
N PRO A 60 1.40 -12.18 -2.55
CA PRO A 60 2.16 -13.38 -2.16
C PRO A 60 3.36 -13.05 -1.26
N PHE A 61 3.83 -14.03 -0.50
CA PHE A 61 5.08 -13.89 0.25
C PHE A 61 6.27 -13.69 -0.70
N HIS A 62 7.03 -12.61 -0.55
CA HIS A 62 8.10 -12.21 -1.46
C HIS A 62 9.15 -11.34 -0.75
N VAL A 63 10.20 -10.96 -1.48
CA VAL A 63 11.27 -10.07 -1.04
C VAL A 63 11.67 -9.15 -2.17
N HIS A 64 12.09 -7.93 -1.84
CA HIS A 64 12.63 -6.96 -2.78
C HIS A 64 14.15 -6.97 -2.67
N HIS A 65 14.85 -7.06 -3.81
CA HIS A 65 16.33 -7.09 -3.84
C HIS A 65 16.96 -5.71 -4.02
N VAL A 66 16.19 -4.74 -4.51
CA VAL A 66 16.68 -3.44 -4.99
C VAL A 66 15.96 -2.26 -4.36
N GLU A 67 14.88 -2.53 -3.62
CA GLU A 67 13.99 -1.54 -3.01
C GLU A 67 13.81 -1.92 -1.54
N GLU A 68 13.87 -0.92 -0.66
CA GLU A 68 13.36 -1.06 0.69
C GLU A 68 11.83 -0.90 0.65
N GLU A 69 11.12 -1.69 1.44
CA GLU A 69 9.65 -1.61 1.56
C GLU A 69 9.29 -1.50 3.04
N MET A 70 8.42 -0.56 3.37
CA MET A 70 7.94 -0.38 4.73
C MET A 70 6.43 -0.24 4.77
N PHE A 71 5.83 -0.61 5.90
CA PHE A 71 4.41 -0.47 6.14
C PHE A 71 4.17 0.31 7.44
N PHE A 72 3.09 1.09 7.47
CA PHE A 72 2.58 1.72 8.68
C PHE A 72 1.14 1.26 8.87
N ILE A 73 0.83 0.58 9.98
CA ILE A 73 -0.53 0.09 10.24
C ILE A 73 -1.38 1.26 10.73
N LEU A 74 -2.35 1.67 9.92
CA LEU A 74 -3.23 2.80 10.23
C LEU A 74 -4.44 2.39 11.07
N ASP A 75 -4.99 1.19 10.83
CA ASP A 75 -6.14 0.65 11.54
C ASP A 75 -6.16 -0.90 11.42
N GLY A 76 -6.99 -1.54 12.24
CA GLY A 76 -7.18 -2.99 12.25
C GLY A 76 -6.06 -3.74 12.96
N LYS A 77 -6.01 -5.06 12.74
CA LYS A 77 -4.95 -5.94 13.25
C LYS A 77 -4.66 -7.04 12.24
N GLY A 78 -3.45 -7.56 12.24
CA GLY A 78 -3.05 -8.61 11.31
C GLY A 78 -1.78 -9.33 11.75
N SER A 79 -1.25 -10.14 10.84
CA SER A 79 -0.01 -10.88 11.03
C SER A 79 1.02 -10.49 9.98
N TYR A 80 2.24 -10.17 10.41
CA TYR A 80 3.38 -9.92 9.54
C TYR A 80 4.36 -11.09 9.60
N ARG A 81 4.63 -11.68 8.44
CA ARG A 81 5.59 -12.78 8.31
C ARG A 81 6.92 -12.25 7.82
N PHE A 82 7.97 -12.43 8.62
CA PHE A 82 9.36 -12.11 8.25
C PHE A 82 10.23 -13.37 8.36
N GLY A 83 10.63 -13.91 7.20
CA GLY A 83 11.27 -15.22 7.11
C GLY A 83 10.37 -16.34 7.65
N GLU A 84 10.82 -16.98 8.73
CA GLU A 84 10.08 -18.03 9.44
C GLU A 84 9.23 -17.50 10.60
N ALA A 85 9.48 -16.27 11.05
CA ALA A 85 8.77 -15.66 12.18
C ALA A 85 7.47 -15.00 11.73
N THR A 86 6.49 -14.96 12.63
CA THR A 86 5.24 -14.22 12.46
C THR A 86 5.01 -13.34 13.68
N PHE A 87 4.64 -12.08 13.44
CA PHE A 87 4.39 -11.05 14.43
C PHE A 87 2.95 -10.58 14.30
N GLU A 88 2.24 -10.43 15.42
CA GLU A 88 0.96 -9.71 15.44
C GLU A 88 1.23 -8.22 15.32
N VAL A 89 0.41 -7.52 14.53
CA VAL A 89 0.53 -6.08 14.32
C VAL A 89 -0.79 -5.37 14.56
N VAL A 90 -0.70 -4.16 15.11
CA VAL A 90 -1.82 -3.30 15.53
C VAL A 90 -1.58 -1.86 15.05
N PRO A 91 -2.56 -0.95 15.17
CA PRO A 91 -2.41 0.41 14.67
C PRO A 91 -1.26 1.14 15.38
N GLY A 92 -0.43 1.83 14.59
CA GLY A 92 0.78 2.50 15.03
C GLY A 92 2.06 1.68 14.87
N ASP A 93 1.97 0.38 14.58
CA ASP A 93 3.14 -0.43 14.27
C ASP A 93 3.73 -0.06 12.90
N VAL A 94 5.06 -0.13 12.82
CA VAL A 94 5.84 0.11 11.60
C VAL A 94 6.63 -1.15 11.29
N LEU A 95 6.60 -1.59 10.03
CA LEU A 95 7.18 -2.84 9.56
C LEU A 95 8.24 -2.57 8.50
N GLY A 96 9.34 -3.34 8.53
CA GLY A 96 10.46 -3.30 7.59
C GLY A 96 11.42 -4.46 7.86
#